data_AF-A0A7R6R7Q8-F1
#
_entry.id   AF-A0A7R6R7Q8-F1
#
_cell.length_a   1.000
_cell.length_b   1.000
_cell.length_c   1.000
_cell.angle_alpha   90.00
_cell.angle_beta   90.00
_cell.angle_gamma   90.00
#
_symmetry.space_group_name_H-M   'P 1'
#
loop_
_entity.id
_entity.type
_entity.pdbx_description
1 polymer ?
#
loop_
_entity_poly.entity_id
_entity_poly.type
_entity_poly.pdbx_seq_one_letter_code
_entity_poly.pdbx_strand_id
1 'polypeptide(L)'
;MKNWSRSLILALLMLVATSCAIAQDFVTERAWVEDPSGTKTLAEIKKLPETPLAGKLFTQGYSNSAFWMRLHIDPGQAAHNATDKLIVRLRPPYQDQIWLFDPLAPQDQVRVTGDHYDWADDEYRSLNLNFVIPVGTQPRDIWLRLKTTVSTMTFIEVMTDDQVRAADRHQEMVTMLYLSVLFICFGWAVLARINRKDALLSCYIVREAFVIAYALAILGYFRVLTSGWLPPSWLDTTINLLGFAFPAIVVWFDARLISEFKPRPWLARLHFSMIFFFPVEVVLVFTGNTAAAARLSSLVVLAILLLVVACAMSTQAWAQARNAPPEQQPVYSKSLLVFIYALVAVVILLHRLPLMGTVAGQEYFVYFNLVFPLLTSITLMVLVQVRAHRLAQRQLEAQFRLERAEVETALERERRIEQSRFVSMLAHELKTPISVARLSLDAMNTKGVEHDRIQRALQNMNDVVERCRISDALEGHRFQVMKESFGLREAVFERIDLLPNHERVKVFEGNDVYVYTDWQLVSVIIANLLDNALKYSPDSSEVEVYVSQQSREGQPGASLVVTNQIGPTGIPDADKVFQKYYRAKTAEGKSGSGLGLYLTAGIAELLGGVVSCRTVESCVEFELWIPD
;
A
#
# COMPACT_ATOMS: atom_id res chain seq x y z
N MET A 1 7.77 -12.87 -5.56
CA MET A 1 8.96 -12.07 -5.18
C MET A 1 10.29 -12.85 -5.25
N LYS A 2 10.40 -14.09 -4.72
CA LYS A 2 11.66 -14.87 -4.69
C LYS A 2 12.29 -15.17 -6.07
N ASN A 3 11.48 -15.34 -7.11
CA ASN A 3 11.98 -15.64 -8.47
C ASN A 3 12.44 -14.37 -9.19
N TRP A 4 11.77 -13.23 -8.96
CA TRP A 4 12.11 -11.94 -9.56
C TRP A 4 13.47 -11.41 -9.10
N SER A 5 13.80 -11.54 -7.81
CA SER A 5 15.10 -11.10 -7.29
C SER A 5 16.26 -11.93 -7.85
N ARG A 6 16.05 -13.24 -8.06
CA ARG A 6 17.05 -14.12 -8.68
C ARG A 6 17.26 -13.78 -10.16
N SER A 7 16.19 -13.56 -10.92
CA SER A 7 16.26 -13.16 -12.33
C SER A 7 16.90 -11.79 -12.53
N LEU A 8 16.61 -10.82 -11.66
CA LEU A 8 17.22 -9.49 -11.70
C LEU A 8 18.73 -9.53 -11.41
N ILE A 9 19.12 -10.28 -10.37
CA ILE A 9 20.54 -10.48 -10.03
C ILE A 9 21.25 -11.23 -11.17
N LEU A 10 20.61 -12.24 -11.77
CA LEU A 10 21.17 -12.94 -12.94
C LEU A 10 21.34 -12.00 -14.14
N ALA A 11 20.36 -11.14 -14.41
CA ALA A 11 20.43 -10.17 -15.51
C ALA A 11 21.51 -9.11 -15.29
N LEU A 12 21.66 -8.59 -14.06
CA LEU A 12 22.75 -7.68 -13.67
C LEU A 12 24.12 -8.35 -13.75
N LEU A 13 24.24 -9.62 -13.32
CA LEU A 13 25.47 -10.40 -13.44
C LEU A 13 25.80 -10.73 -14.90
N MET A 14 24.80 -11.01 -15.74
CA MET A 14 25.00 -11.19 -17.18
C MET A 14 25.44 -9.90 -17.84
N LEU A 15 24.86 -8.75 -17.49
CA LEU A 15 25.30 -7.42 -17.96
C LEU A 15 26.79 -7.15 -17.67
N VAL A 16 27.30 -7.60 -16.53
CA VAL A 16 28.72 -7.49 -16.16
C VAL A 16 29.58 -8.55 -16.88
N ALA A 17 29.06 -9.77 -17.05
CA ALA A 17 29.79 -10.89 -17.63
C ALA A 17 29.89 -10.85 -19.17
N THR A 18 28.93 -10.25 -19.87
CA THR A 18 28.92 -10.22 -21.35
C THR A 18 29.96 -9.25 -21.93
N SER A 19 30.45 -8.28 -21.16
CA SER A 19 31.39 -7.25 -21.63
C SER A 19 32.84 -7.71 -21.87
N CYS A 20 33.16 -8.98 -21.63
CA CYS A 20 34.48 -9.55 -21.95
C CYS A 20 34.48 -10.16 -23.35
N ALA A 21 34.69 -9.32 -24.37
CA ALA A 21 35.26 -9.84 -25.61
C ALA A 21 36.72 -10.22 -25.31
N ILE A 22 37.09 -11.49 -25.52
CA ILE A 22 38.49 -11.92 -25.48
C ILE A 22 39.16 -11.32 -26.71
N ALA A 23 39.74 -10.14 -26.54
CA ALA A 23 40.53 -9.48 -27.56
C ALA A 23 42.02 -9.67 -27.27
N GLN A 24 42.76 -10.01 -28.32
CA GLN A 24 44.21 -10.10 -28.26
C GLN A 24 44.76 -8.67 -28.16
N ASP A 25 45.38 -8.37 -27.02
CA ASP A 25 46.02 -7.09 -26.76
C ASP A 25 47.45 -7.13 -27.31
N PHE A 26 47.80 -6.17 -28.16
CA PHE A 26 49.12 -6.13 -28.81
C PHE A 26 50.22 -5.53 -27.94
N VAL A 27 49.88 -5.14 -26.70
CA VAL A 27 50.85 -4.64 -25.72
C VAL A 27 51.44 -5.80 -24.91
N THR A 28 52.74 -6.03 -25.04
CA THR A 28 53.45 -7.11 -24.32
C THR A 28 54.02 -6.66 -22.98
N GLU A 29 54.36 -5.37 -22.85
CA GLU A 29 54.87 -4.78 -21.62
C GLU A 29 54.24 -3.40 -21.38
N ARG A 30 53.94 -3.10 -20.12
CA ARG A 30 53.34 -1.83 -19.70
C ARG A 30 54.12 -1.27 -18.51
N ALA A 31 54.45 0.01 -18.58
CA ALA A 31 55.11 0.73 -17.50
C ALA A 31 54.55 2.16 -17.40
N TRP A 32 54.76 2.81 -16.27
CA TRP A 32 54.36 4.20 -16.08
C TRP A 32 55.36 5.00 -15.25
N VAL A 33 55.33 6.31 -15.43
CA VAL A 33 56.17 7.31 -14.76
C VAL A 33 55.30 8.49 -14.34
N GLU A 34 55.46 8.94 -13.09
CA GLU A 34 54.81 10.16 -12.61
C GLU A 34 55.63 11.40 -13.00
N ASP A 35 54.94 12.43 -13.52
CA ASP A 35 55.45 13.78 -13.68
C ASP A 35 54.66 14.74 -12.78
N PRO A 36 55.13 14.97 -11.54
CA PRO A 36 54.47 15.88 -10.61
C PRO A 36 54.43 17.33 -11.11
N SER A 37 55.37 17.73 -11.97
CA SER A 37 55.41 19.07 -12.53
C SER A 37 54.42 19.26 -13.68
N GLY A 38 54.06 18.17 -14.37
CA GLY A 38 53.26 18.20 -15.58
C GLY A 38 53.89 19.01 -16.71
N THR A 39 55.21 19.22 -16.71
CA THR A 39 55.92 20.02 -17.73
C THR A 39 57.07 19.29 -18.39
N LYS A 40 57.39 18.07 -17.95
CA LYS A 40 58.53 17.31 -18.50
C LYS A 40 58.28 16.90 -19.93
N THR A 41 59.35 16.89 -20.72
CA THR A 41 59.34 16.39 -22.10
C THR A 41 59.50 14.87 -22.14
N LEU A 42 59.10 14.24 -23.24
CA LEU A 42 59.27 12.79 -23.42
C LEU A 42 60.73 12.34 -23.25
N ALA A 43 61.69 13.15 -23.71
CA ALA A 43 63.12 12.85 -23.58
C ALA A 43 63.61 12.84 -22.13
N GLU A 44 63.00 13.64 -21.25
CA GLU A 44 63.29 13.66 -19.82
C GLU A 44 62.61 12.49 -19.10
N ILE A 45 61.37 12.17 -19.47
CA ILE A 45 60.60 11.07 -18.90
C ILE A 45 61.29 9.73 -19.13
N LYS A 46 61.84 9.50 -20.33
CA LYS A 46 62.59 8.27 -20.66
C LYS A 46 63.85 8.03 -19.80
N LYS A 47 64.30 9.02 -19.03
CA LYS A 47 65.46 8.90 -18.12
C LYS A 47 65.05 8.58 -16.68
N LEU A 48 63.76 8.65 -16.35
CA LEU A 48 63.24 8.41 -15.01
C LEU A 48 62.97 6.92 -14.78
N PRO A 49 62.98 6.46 -13.52
CA PRO A 49 62.64 5.07 -13.21
C PRO A 49 61.18 4.77 -13.54
N GLU A 50 60.96 3.67 -14.24
CA GLU A 50 59.63 3.19 -14.63
C GLU A 50 59.05 2.25 -13.57
N THR A 51 57.74 2.34 -13.36
CA THR A 51 56.99 1.40 -12.52
C THR A 51 56.20 0.44 -13.42
N PRO A 52 56.35 -0.89 -13.28
CA PRO A 52 55.62 -1.85 -14.11
C PRO A 52 54.11 -1.82 -13.82
N LEU A 53 53.30 -2.00 -14.86
CA LEU A 53 51.84 -2.08 -14.77
C LEU A 53 51.38 -3.50 -15.13
N ALA A 54 50.92 -4.25 -14.14
CA ALA A 54 50.60 -5.68 -14.29
C ALA A 54 49.29 -5.99 -15.07
N GLY A 55 48.62 -4.99 -15.65
CA GLY A 55 47.34 -5.20 -16.33
C GLY A 55 46.93 -4.02 -17.20
N LYS A 56 45.68 -4.07 -17.69
CA LYS A 56 45.19 -3.08 -18.66
C LYS A 56 44.69 -1.77 -18.05
N LEU A 57 44.37 -1.79 -16.75
CA LEU A 57 43.84 -0.66 -16.01
C LEU A 57 44.96 0.07 -15.24
N PHE A 58 45.10 1.37 -15.51
CA PHE A 58 45.91 2.29 -14.74
C PHE A 58 45.03 3.07 -13.75
N THR A 59 45.45 3.21 -12.50
CA THR A 59 44.82 4.12 -11.52
C THR A 59 45.82 4.51 -10.43
N GLN A 60 45.89 5.80 -10.13
CA GLN A 60 46.54 6.41 -8.96
C GLN A 60 45.52 7.26 -8.18
N GLY A 61 44.23 7.03 -8.39
CA GLY A 61 43.16 7.83 -7.83
C GLY A 61 43.15 9.26 -8.40
N TYR A 62 42.90 10.23 -7.54
CA TYR A 62 42.87 11.65 -7.88
C TYR A 62 44.23 12.29 -7.65
N SER A 63 44.87 12.82 -8.69
CA SER A 63 46.17 13.49 -8.61
C SER A 63 46.22 14.69 -9.56
N ASN A 64 47.06 15.67 -9.23
CA ASN A 64 47.36 16.81 -10.11
C ASN A 64 48.57 16.55 -11.02
N SER A 65 49.29 15.44 -10.79
CA SER A 65 50.44 15.02 -11.58
C SER A 65 50.00 14.61 -12.99
N ALA A 66 50.87 14.80 -13.98
CA ALA A 66 50.72 14.12 -15.27
C ALA A 66 51.32 12.72 -15.16
N PHE A 67 50.65 11.72 -15.75
CA PHE A 67 51.15 10.35 -15.78
C PHE A 67 51.54 9.96 -17.20
N TRP A 68 52.73 9.41 -17.34
CA TRP A 68 53.25 8.90 -18.60
C TRP A 68 53.19 7.39 -18.58
N MET A 69 52.62 6.78 -19.62
CA MET A 69 52.44 5.34 -19.73
C MET A 69 53.16 4.86 -20.98
N ARG A 70 54.11 3.95 -20.80
CA ARG A 70 54.82 3.24 -21.86
C ARG A 70 54.06 1.98 -22.20
N LEU A 71 53.76 1.80 -23.48
CA LEU A 71 53.20 0.56 -24.02
C LEU A 71 54.21 -0.01 -25.03
N HIS A 72 54.75 -1.18 -24.72
CA HIS A 72 55.61 -1.92 -25.64
C HIS A 72 54.74 -2.72 -26.60
N ILE A 73 54.77 -2.38 -27.88
CA ILE A 73 53.98 -3.02 -28.93
C ILE A 73 54.89 -3.94 -29.73
N ASP A 74 54.52 -5.21 -29.82
CA ASP A 74 55.19 -6.20 -30.66
C ASP A 74 54.32 -6.53 -31.89
N PRO A 75 54.72 -6.09 -33.09
CA PRO A 75 53.99 -6.38 -34.32
C PRO A 75 54.07 -7.84 -34.76
N GLY A 76 54.93 -8.67 -34.14
CA GLY A 76 55.09 -10.09 -34.47
C GLY A 76 53.81 -10.92 -34.29
N GLN A 77 52.81 -10.40 -33.57
CA GLN A 77 51.48 -11.01 -33.44
C GLN A 77 50.45 -10.48 -34.46
N ALA A 78 50.75 -9.36 -35.14
CA ALA A 78 49.88 -8.69 -36.12
C ALA A 78 50.44 -8.94 -37.54
N ALA A 79 50.02 -10.01 -38.20
CA ALA A 79 50.36 -10.21 -39.62
C ALA A 79 49.09 -10.14 -40.47
N HIS A 80 48.98 -9.11 -41.33
CA HIS A 80 48.69 -9.20 -42.77
C HIS A 80 48.63 -7.79 -43.42
N ASN A 81 49.81 -7.26 -43.81
CA ASN A 81 50.07 -6.00 -44.56
C ASN A 81 50.53 -4.79 -43.72
N ALA A 82 51.57 -4.10 -44.20
CA ALA A 82 52.12 -2.89 -43.59
C ALA A 82 51.16 -1.67 -43.60
N THR A 83 50.02 -1.78 -44.28
CA THR A 83 48.94 -0.78 -44.35
C THR A 83 47.92 -0.92 -43.23
N ASP A 84 47.99 -1.99 -42.44
CA ASP A 84 47.06 -2.22 -41.35
C ASP A 84 47.27 -1.20 -40.21
N LYS A 85 46.16 -0.87 -39.56
CA LYS A 85 46.09 0.11 -38.49
C LYS A 85 45.73 -0.60 -37.18
N LEU A 86 46.42 -0.24 -36.12
CA LEU A 86 46.02 -0.58 -34.75
C LEU A 86 45.33 0.63 -34.13
N ILE A 87 44.43 0.34 -33.22
CA ILE A 87 43.69 1.35 -32.47
C ILE A 87 44.13 1.24 -31.02
N VAL A 88 44.67 2.34 -30.48
CA VAL A 88 44.86 2.49 -29.03
C VAL A 88 43.52 2.95 -28.48
N ARG A 89 42.83 2.07 -27.77
CA ARG A 89 41.49 2.31 -27.21
C ARG A 89 41.63 2.62 -25.73
N LEU A 90 41.09 3.77 -25.33
CA LEU A 90 41.12 4.29 -23.97
C LEU A 90 39.70 4.46 -23.44
N ARG A 91 39.49 3.94 -22.22
CA ARG A 91 38.22 4.03 -21.50
C ARG A 91 38.49 4.44 -20.06
N PRO A 92 37.60 5.15 -19.39
CA PRO A 92 36.30 5.63 -19.86
C PRO A 92 36.40 6.96 -20.65
N PRO A 93 35.31 7.43 -21.31
CA PRO A 93 35.40 8.51 -22.30
C PRO A 93 35.45 9.94 -21.75
N TYR A 94 35.57 10.10 -20.43
CA TYR A 94 35.53 11.37 -19.71
C TYR A 94 36.91 11.76 -19.13
N GLN A 95 37.99 11.31 -19.77
CA GLN A 95 39.34 11.72 -19.39
C GLN A 95 39.66 13.07 -20.05
N ASP A 96 40.26 13.99 -19.28
CA ASP A 96 40.40 15.40 -19.71
C ASP A 96 41.29 15.55 -20.95
N GLN A 97 42.57 15.18 -20.81
CA GLN A 97 43.57 15.39 -21.85
C GLN A 97 44.54 14.21 -21.92
N ILE A 98 44.63 13.62 -23.11
CA ILE A 98 45.54 12.52 -23.42
C ILE A 98 46.35 12.86 -24.67
N TRP A 99 47.67 12.72 -24.58
CA TRP A 99 48.57 12.88 -25.73
C TRP A 99 49.19 11.53 -26.11
N LEU A 100 49.35 11.30 -27.41
CA LEU A 100 50.06 10.14 -27.93
C LEU A 100 51.39 10.55 -28.58
N PHE A 101 52.45 9.85 -28.21
CA PHE A 101 53.77 9.96 -28.81
C PHE A 101 54.16 8.59 -29.41
N ASP A 102 54.09 8.49 -30.74
CA ASP A 102 54.49 7.30 -31.50
C ASP A 102 55.73 7.64 -32.35
N PRO A 103 56.85 6.89 -32.22
CA PRO A 103 58.04 7.07 -33.07
C PRO A 103 57.79 6.94 -34.58
N LEU A 104 56.73 6.24 -34.99
CA LEU A 104 56.36 6.09 -36.41
C LEU A 104 55.46 7.20 -36.95
N ALA A 105 54.94 8.08 -36.09
CA ALA A 105 54.14 9.22 -36.50
C ALA A 105 55.04 10.46 -36.74
N PRO A 106 54.63 11.41 -37.61
CA PRO A 106 55.35 12.66 -37.81
C PRO A 106 55.48 13.42 -36.47
N GLN A 107 56.70 13.78 -36.07
CA GLN A 107 56.95 14.45 -34.79
C GLN A 107 56.31 15.84 -34.67
N ASP A 108 55.95 16.45 -35.80
CA ASP A 108 55.36 17.80 -35.85
C ASP A 108 53.83 17.79 -35.59
N GLN A 109 53.18 16.62 -35.55
CA GLN A 109 51.74 16.52 -35.33
C GLN A 109 51.43 16.23 -33.85
N VAL A 110 50.81 17.20 -33.18
CA VAL A 110 50.28 17.01 -31.82
C VAL A 110 49.00 16.18 -31.90
N ARG A 111 49.06 14.95 -31.37
CA ARG A 111 47.93 14.01 -31.36
C ARG A 111 47.31 13.97 -29.97
N VAL A 112 46.08 14.44 -29.87
CA VAL A 112 45.35 14.61 -28.62
C VAL A 112 43.94 14.07 -28.70
N THR A 113 43.43 13.59 -27.57
CA THR A 113 42.03 13.26 -27.36
C THR A 113 41.65 13.52 -25.90
N GLY A 114 40.36 13.48 -25.60
CA GLY A 114 39.81 13.75 -24.28
C GLY A 114 38.58 14.64 -24.36
N ASP A 115 37.94 14.88 -23.22
CA ASP A 115 36.73 15.69 -23.15
C ASP A 115 36.99 17.22 -23.25
N HIS A 116 38.25 17.65 -23.20
CA HIS A 116 38.70 18.99 -23.56
C HIS A 116 38.73 19.25 -25.08
N TYR A 117 38.48 18.22 -25.90
CA TYR A 117 38.53 18.29 -27.36
C TYR A 117 37.19 17.85 -27.96
N ASP A 118 36.79 18.47 -29.07
CA ASP A 118 35.55 18.10 -29.76
C ASP A 118 35.66 16.68 -30.32
N TRP A 119 34.56 15.92 -30.23
CA TRP A 119 34.46 14.59 -30.82
C TRP A 119 34.68 14.59 -32.34
N ALA A 120 34.32 15.68 -33.03
CA ALA A 120 34.48 15.80 -34.48
C ALA A 120 35.96 15.72 -34.93
N ASP A 121 36.88 16.11 -34.04
CA ASP A 121 38.32 16.19 -34.26
C ASP A 121 39.07 14.88 -33.93
N ASP A 122 38.38 13.88 -33.34
CA ASP A 122 38.99 12.59 -32.99
C ASP A 122 39.42 11.84 -34.26
N GLU A 123 40.63 11.26 -34.22
CA GLU A 123 41.20 10.46 -35.33
C GLU A 123 40.37 9.20 -35.64
N TYR A 124 39.73 8.63 -34.61
CA TYR A 124 38.83 7.51 -34.72
C TYR A 124 37.54 7.82 -33.93
N ARG A 125 36.48 8.08 -34.68
CA ARG A 125 35.18 8.49 -34.15
C ARG A 125 34.45 7.31 -33.52
N SER A 126 34.49 7.21 -32.20
CA SER A 126 33.61 6.34 -31.42
C SER A 126 33.22 6.99 -30.10
N LEU A 127 32.43 6.30 -29.26
CA LEU A 127 32.09 6.79 -27.92
C LEU A 127 33.28 6.81 -26.97
N ASN A 128 34.33 6.03 -27.27
CA ASN A 128 35.54 5.91 -26.47
C ASN A 128 36.63 6.87 -27.00
N LEU A 129 37.69 7.07 -26.21
CA LEU A 129 38.84 7.86 -26.63
C LEU A 129 39.81 6.95 -27.38
N ASN A 130 40.19 7.31 -28.60
CA ASN A 130 40.97 6.42 -29.45
C ASN A 130 42.07 7.15 -30.24
N PHE A 131 43.16 6.45 -30.51
CA PHE A 131 44.20 6.87 -31.45
C PHE A 131 44.43 5.82 -32.52
N VAL A 132 44.75 6.25 -33.74
CA VAL A 132 45.06 5.36 -34.87
C VAL A 132 46.56 5.27 -35.07
N ILE A 133 47.18 4.13 -34.81
CA ILE A 133 48.63 3.93 -34.98
C ILE A 133 48.92 2.94 -36.12
N PRO A 134 50.03 3.10 -36.86
CA PRO A 134 50.47 2.08 -37.81
C PRO A 134 50.90 0.80 -37.07
N VAL A 135 50.72 -0.39 -37.64
CA VAL A 135 51.23 -1.63 -37.02
C VAL A 135 52.77 -1.57 -36.88
N GLY A 136 53.47 -1.09 -37.91
CA GLY A 136 54.93 -1.09 -37.97
C GLY A 136 55.52 -2.48 -38.26
N THR A 137 56.84 -2.55 -38.43
CA THR A 137 57.55 -3.81 -38.76
C THR A 137 58.49 -4.29 -37.66
N GLN A 138 58.76 -3.46 -36.63
CA GLN A 138 59.63 -3.79 -35.51
C GLN A 138 58.94 -3.44 -34.17
N PRO A 139 59.26 -4.17 -33.09
CA PRO A 139 58.80 -3.83 -31.75
C PRO A 139 59.19 -2.41 -31.36
N ARG A 140 58.27 -1.67 -30.73
CA ARG A 140 58.50 -0.27 -30.35
C ARG A 140 57.72 0.14 -29.11
N ASP A 141 58.23 1.18 -28.45
CA ASP A 141 57.54 1.83 -27.35
C ASP A 141 56.74 3.03 -27.84
N ILE A 142 55.45 3.03 -27.55
CA ILE A 142 54.61 4.24 -27.63
C ILE A 142 54.40 4.80 -26.23
N TRP A 143 54.26 6.11 -26.15
CA TRP A 143 54.06 6.81 -24.88
C TRP A 143 52.74 7.57 -24.90
N LEU A 144 51.96 7.38 -23.85
CA LEU A 144 50.74 8.13 -23.58
C LEU A 144 50.98 9.05 -22.40
N ARG A 145 50.59 10.32 -22.52
CA ARG A 145 50.57 11.24 -21.39
C ARG A 145 49.11 11.47 -21.00
N LEU A 146 48.76 11.22 -19.75
CA LEU A 146 47.45 11.47 -19.17
C LEU A 146 47.56 12.64 -18.19
N LYS A 147 46.74 13.68 -18.40
CA LYS A 147 46.52 14.76 -17.44
C LYS A 147 45.03 14.94 -17.28
N THR A 148 44.54 14.71 -16.06
CA THR A 148 43.12 14.77 -15.76
C THR A 148 42.90 15.35 -14.36
N THR A 149 41.77 16.04 -14.19
CA THR A 149 41.28 16.52 -12.90
C THR A 149 40.32 15.53 -12.24
N VAL A 150 39.84 14.54 -12.98
CA VAL A 150 39.07 13.41 -12.45
C VAL A 150 39.99 12.27 -12.01
N SER A 151 39.43 11.09 -11.72
CA SER A 151 40.23 9.93 -11.36
C SER A 151 41.05 9.47 -12.58
N THR A 152 42.33 9.20 -12.35
CA THR A 152 43.27 8.65 -13.34
C THR A 152 42.92 7.24 -13.81
N MET A 153 41.84 6.65 -13.28
CA MET A 153 41.33 5.33 -13.65
C MET A 153 41.07 5.22 -15.15
N THR A 154 42.04 4.67 -15.88
CA THR A 154 42.03 4.57 -17.34
C THR A 154 42.42 3.17 -17.77
N PHE A 155 41.56 2.55 -18.55
CA PHE A 155 41.76 1.29 -19.22
C PHE A 155 42.32 1.52 -20.61
N ILE A 156 43.43 0.87 -20.93
CA ILE A 156 44.18 1.09 -22.15
C ILE A 156 44.42 -0.25 -22.83
N GLU A 157 44.04 -0.39 -24.08
CA GLU A 157 44.23 -1.60 -24.87
C GLU A 157 44.62 -1.23 -26.31
N VAL A 158 45.44 -2.06 -26.95
CA VAL A 158 45.80 -1.88 -28.36
C VAL A 158 45.27 -3.07 -29.12
N MET A 159 44.44 -2.81 -30.12
CA MET A 159 43.63 -3.82 -30.84
C MET A 159 43.59 -3.51 -32.33
N THR A 160 43.19 -4.48 -33.15
CA THR A 160 42.94 -4.22 -34.58
C THR A 160 41.64 -3.43 -34.79
N ASP A 161 41.50 -2.78 -35.95
CA ASP A 161 40.26 -2.06 -36.33
C ASP A 161 39.01 -2.95 -36.20
N ASP A 162 39.07 -4.18 -36.70
CA ASP A 162 37.95 -5.14 -36.64
C ASP A 162 37.57 -5.51 -35.20
N GLN A 163 38.57 -5.73 -34.35
CA GLN A 163 38.34 -6.03 -32.94
C GLN A 163 37.74 -4.83 -32.20
N VAL A 164 38.21 -3.60 -32.47
CA VAL A 164 37.62 -2.39 -31.89
C VAL A 164 36.19 -2.21 -32.33
N ARG A 165 35.87 -2.36 -33.62
CA ARG A 165 34.48 -2.29 -34.12
C ARG A 165 33.59 -3.33 -33.44
N ALA A 166 34.07 -4.55 -33.25
CA ALA A 166 33.32 -5.58 -32.54
C ALA A 166 33.09 -5.22 -31.06
N ALA A 167 34.11 -4.72 -30.38
CA ALA A 167 34.05 -4.31 -28.97
C ALA A 167 33.16 -3.08 -28.76
N ASP A 168 33.22 -2.09 -29.65
CA ASP A 168 32.38 -0.89 -29.61
C ASP A 168 30.91 -1.25 -29.88
N ARG A 169 30.60 -2.10 -30.88
CA ARG A 169 29.23 -2.61 -31.09
C ARG A 169 28.68 -3.32 -29.86
N HIS A 170 29.49 -4.15 -29.21
CA HIS A 170 29.07 -4.83 -27.99
C HIS A 170 28.81 -3.84 -26.84
N GLN A 171 29.72 -2.89 -26.62
CA GLN A 171 29.57 -1.83 -25.62
C GLN A 171 28.32 -0.98 -25.88
N GLU A 172 28.08 -0.58 -27.13
CA GLU A 172 26.91 0.19 -27.53
C GLU A 172 25.61 -0.59 -27.29
N MET A 173 25.55 -1.86 -27.67
CA MET A 173 24.38 -2.72 -27.39
C MET A 173 24.06 -2.80 -25.90
N VAL A 174 25.08 -3.05 -25.07
CA VAL A 174 24.94 -3.08 -23.60
C VAL A 174 24.47 -1.72 -23.07
N THR A 175 25.03 -0.64 -23.60
CA THR A 175 24.71 0.72 -23.17
C THR A 175 23.30 1.13 -23.57
N MET A 176 22.84 0.77 -24.77
CA MET A 176 21.47 0.99 -25.23
C MET A 176 20.47 0.22 -24.38
N LEU A 177 20.77 -1.04 -24.01
CA LEU A 177 19.95 -1.81 -23.10
C LEU A 177 19.86 -1.13 -21.73
N TYR A 178 20.99 -0.70 -21.18
CA TYR A 178 21.06 0.03 -19.91
C TYR A 178 20.22 1.31 -19.93
N LEU A 179 20.41 2.18 -20.92
CA LEU A 179 19.63 3.41 -21.09
C LEU A 179 18.14 3.12 -21.27
N SER A 180 17.79 2.08 -22.04
CA SER A 180 16.39 1.68 -22.24
C SER A 180 15.69 1.35 -20.93
N VAL A 181 16.36 0.63 -20.01
CA VAL A 181 15.78 0.30 -18.70
C VAL A 181 15.58 1.56 -17.84
N LEU A 182 16.52 2.51 -17.87
CA LEU A 182 16.36 3.80 -17.18
C LEU A 182 15.18 4.59 -17.75
N PHE A 183 15.04 4.67 -19.08
CA PHE A 183 13.90 5.33 -19.72
C PHE A 183 12.57 4.64 -19.43
N ILE A 184 12.54 3.30 -19.32
CA ILE A 184 11.36 2.55 -18.88
C ILE A 184 10.99 2.93 -17.45
N CYS A 185 11.97 2.99 -16.52
CA CYS A 185 11.72 3.40 -15.13
C CYS A 185 11.19 4.84 -15.06
N PHE A 186 11.78 5.76 -15.84
CA PHE A 186 11.34 7.14 -15.95
C PHE A 186 9.91 7.25 -16.51
N GLY A 187 9.64 6.61 -17.65
CA GLY A 187 8.32 6.62 -18.31
C GLY A 187 7.23 6.01 -17.44
N TRP A 188 7.55 4.90 -16.76
CA TRP A 188 6.66 4.31 -15.75
C TRP A 188 6.32 5.30 -14.64
N ALA A 189 7.32 6.02 -14.10
CA ALA A 189 7.09 6.97 -13.03
C ALA A 189 6.23 8.16 -13.45
N VAL A 190 6.45 8.68 -14.66
CA VAL A 190 5.61 9.72 -15.26
C VAL A 190 4.17 9.25 -15.39
N LEU A 191 3.96 8.05 -15.95
CA LEU A 191 2.62 7.47 -16.09
C LEU A 191 1.95 7.25 -14.73
N ALA A 192 2.70 6.73 -13.75
CA ALA A 192 2.22 6.54 -12.38
C ALA A 192 1.83 7.89 -11.72
N ARG A 193 2.59 8.96 -11.99
CA ARG A 193 2.34 10.32 -11.47
C ARG A 193 1.12 11.00 -12.10
N ILE A 194 0.82 10.69 -13.37
CA ILE A 194 -0.41 11.16 -14.04
C ILE A 194 -1.63 10.51 -13.36
N ASN A 195 -1.55 9.20 -13.10
CA ASN A 195 -2.63 8.47 -12.45
C ASN A 195 -2.78 8.81 -10.96
N ARG A 196 -1.69 9.22 -10.29
CA ARG A 196 -1.64 9.43 -8.84
C ARG A 196 -0.83 10.67 -8.48
N LYS A 197 -1.44 11.63 -7.79
CA LYS A 197 -0.76 12.84 -7.29
C LYS A 197 0.07 12.54 -6.02
N ASP A 198 1.11 11.72 -6.15
CA ASP A 198 2.07 11.44 -5.07
C ASP A 198 3.32 12.33 -5.20
N ALA A 199 3.72 12.98 -4.10
CA ALA A 199 4.93 13.79 -4.05
C ALA A 199 6.20 12.94 -4.24
N LEU A 200 6.23 11.71 -3.72
CA LEU A 200 7.40 10.84 -3.83
C LEU A 200 7.67 10.45 -5.29
N LEU A 201 6.60 10.20 -6.08
CA LEU A 201 6.72 9.95 -7.52
C LEU A 201 7.32 11.15 -8.25
N SER A 202 6.95 12.37 -7.83
CA SER A 202 7.51 13.60 -8.42
C SER A 202 9.01 13.71 -8.15
N CYS A 203 9.43 13.41 -6.91
CA CYS A 203 10.85 13.38 -6.56
C CYS A 203 11.61 12.29 -7.32
N TYR A 204 11.00 11.12 -7.51
CA TYR A 204 11.60 10.03 -8.26
C TYR A 204 11.83 10.40 -9.73
N ILE A 205 10.88 11.08 -10.38
CA ILE A 205 11.02 11.56 -11.77
C ILE A 205 12.22 12.52 -11.89
N VAL A 206 12.35 13.48 -10.97
CA VAL A 206 13.48 14.43 -10.95
C VAL A 206 14.80 13.69 -10.78
N ARG A 207 14.86 12.78 -9.82
CA ARG A 207 16.04 11.95 -9.58
C ARG A 207 16.41 11.12 -10.81
N GLU A 208 15.43 10.50 -11.46
CA GLU A 208 15.66 9.64 -12.62
C GLU A 208 16.10 10.42 -13.86
N ALA A 209 15.59 11.64 -14.07
CA ALA A 209 16.08 12.52 -15.12
C ALA A 209 17.57 12.86 -14.95
N PHE A 210 18.00 13.13 -13.72
CA PHE A 210 19.42 13.35 -13.40
C PHE A 210 20.27 12.09 -13.59
N VAL A 211 19.76 10.91 -13.22
CA VAL A 211 20.43 9.63 -13.45
C VAL A 211 20.67 9.42 -14.95
N ILE A 212 19.67 9.68 -15.79
CA ILE A 212 19.77 9.55 -17.25
C ILE A 212 20.77 10.56 -17.82
N ALA A 213 20.72 11.81 -17.39
CA ALA A 213 21.68 12.83 -17.81
C ALA A 213 23.13 12.44 -17.45
N TYR A 214 23.35 12.02 -16.20
CA TYR A 214 24.66 11.55 -15.72
C TYR A 214 25.16 10.33 -16.52
N ALA A 215 24.27 9.37 -16.79
CA ALA A 215 24.58 8.23 -17.64
C ALA A 215 25.03 8.64 -19.04
N LEU A 216 24.28 9.53 -19.71
CA LEU A 216 24.64 10.02 -21.04
C LEU A 216 26.00 10.74 -21.05
N ALA A 217 26.34 11.47 -20.00
CA ALA A 217 27.65 12.11 -19.85
C ALA A 217 28.77 11.08 -19.71
N ILE A 218 28.65 10.16 -18.75
CA ILE A 218 29.73 9.23 -18.40
C ILE A 218 29.97 8.14 -19.46
N LEU A 219 28.97 7.90 -20.31
CA LEU A 219 29.02 6.96 -21.43
C LEU A 219 29.51 7.62 -22.74
N GLY A 220 29.83 8.92 -22.74
CA GLY A 220 30.35 9.65 -23.90
C GLY A 220 29.29 10.19 -24.87
N TYR A 221 28.01 9.82 -24.72
CA TYR A 221 26.92 10.32 -25.56
C TYR A 221 26.74 11.83 -25.47
N PHE A 222 26.94 12.43 -24.30
CA PHE A 222 26.85 13.89 -24.15
C PHE A 222 27.87 14.61 -25.02
N ARG A 223 29.12 14.11 -25.10
CA ARG A 223 30.18 14.65 -25.96
C ARG A 223 29.82 14.52 -27.44
N VAL A 224 29.25 13.39 -27.86
CA VAL A 224 28.79 13.20 -29.25
C VAL A 224 27.61 14.11 -29.60
N LEU A 225 26.60 14.20 -28.75
CA LEU A 225 25.37 14.97 -29.00
C LEU A 225 25.59 16.49 -29.03
N THR A 226 26.64 16.98 -28.37
CA THR A 226 26.97 18.41 -28.28
C THR A 226 28.09 18.82 -29.23
N SER A 227 28.69 17.87 -29.95
CA SER A 227 29.77 18.09 -30.92
C SER A 227 29.39 19.14 -31.96
N GLY A 228 30.29 20.10 -32.20
CA GLY A 228 30.11 21.21 -33.13
C GLY A 228 29.17 22.33 -32.66
N TRP A 229 28.44 22.16 -31.54
CA TRP A 229 27.47 23.14 -31.04
C TRP A 229 27.88 23.74 -29.70
N LEU A 230 28.51 22.95 -28.83
CA LEU A 230 28.97 23.38 -27.51
C LEU A 230 30.51 23.43 -27.49
N PRO A 231 31.13 24.54 -27.01
CA PRO A 231 32.57 24.60 -26.85
C PRO A 231 33.08 23.52 -25.87
N PRO A 232 34.26 22.89 -26.12
CA PRO A 232 34.78 21.85 -25.24
C PRO A 232 34.99 22.26 -23.77
N SER A 233 35.29 23.53 -23.50
CA SER A 233 35.42 24.05 -22.13
C SER A 233 34.13 23.97 -21.31
N TRP A 234 32.98 24.11 -21.98
CA TRP A 234 31.67 23.95 -21.36
C TRP A 234 31.33 22.48 -21.13
N LEU A 235 31.83 21.59 -21.98
CA LEU A 235 31.62 20.16 -21.88
C LEU A 235 32.27 19.62 -20.60
N ASP A 236 33.56 19.88 -20.39
CA ASP A 236 34.32 19.51 -19.17
C ASP A 236 33.62 20.03 -17.89
N THR A 237 33.30 21.32 -17.85
CA THR A 237 32.61 21.93 -16.70
C THR A 237 31.25 21.27 -16.45
N THR A 238 30.48 20.97 -17.51
CA THR A 238 29.14 20.37 -17.38
C THR A 238 29.22 18.93 -16.88
N ILE A 239 30.14 18.11 -17.41
CA ILE A 239 30.34 16.72 -16.98
C ILE A 239 30.73 16.68 -15.50
N ASN A 240 31.66 17.53 -15.08
CA ASN A 240 32.09 17.63 -13.68
C ASN A 240 30.93 18.05 -12.77
N LEU A 241 30.21 19.13 -13.09
CA LEU A 241 29.07 19.59 -12.30
C LEU A 241 27.96 18.54 -12.19
N LEU A 242 27.69 17.81 -13.28
CA LEU A 242 26.70 16.73 -13.28
C LEU A 242 27.15 15.55 -12.42
N GLY A 243 28.43 15.21 -12.45
CA GLY A 243 29.05 14.20 -11.60
C GLY A 243 28.95 14.53 -10.10
N PHE A 244 29.12 15.80 -9.74
CA PHE A 244 28.98 16.28 -8.35
C PHE A 244 27.52 16.49 -7.91
N ALA A 245 26.64 16.87 -8.84
CA ALA A 245 25.21 16.99 -8.56
C ALA A 245 24.53 15.64 -8.31
N PHE A 246 25.04 14.57 -8.93
CA PHE A 246 24.45 13.24 -8.83
C PHE A 246 24.38 12.70 -7.37
N PRO A 247 25.46 12.70 -6.57
CA PRO A 247 25.38 12.37 -5.14
C PRO A 247 24.40 13.24 -4.35
N ALA A 248 24.31 14.54 -4.64
CA ALA A 248 23.40 15.45 -3.95
C ALA A 248 21.92 15.12 -4.22
N ILE A 249 21.58 14.81 -5.48
CA ILE A 249 20.25 14.34 -5.89
C ILE A 249 19.91 13.00 -5.20
N VAL A 250 20.87 12.08 -5.13
CA VAL A 250 20.69 10.79 -4.44
C VAL A 250 20.40 11.01 -2.95
N VAL A 251 21.19 11.84 -2.26
CA VAL A 251 20.97 12.16 -0.83
C VAL A 251 19.60 12.80 -0.61
N TRP A 252 19.23 13.75 -1.45
CA TRP A 252 17.94 14.44 -1.37
C TRP A 252 16.78 13.46 -1.48
N PHE A 253 16.83 12.57 -2.47
CA PHE A 253 15.81 11.55 -2.68
C PHE A 253 15.79 10.50 -1.55
N ASP A 254 16.94 9.95 -1.18
CA ASP A 254 17.04 8.92 -0.13
C ASP A 254 16.60 9.45 1.23
N ALA A 255 16.92 10.71 1.56
CA ALA A 255 16.44 11.34 2.78
C ALA A 255 14.90 11.44 2.82
N ARG A 256 14.27 11.75 1.68
CA ARG A 256 12.80 11.77 1.57
C ARG A 256 12.22 10.37 1.71
N LEU A 257 12.76 9.39 1.00
CA LEU A 257 12.29 8.02 1.03
C LEU A 257 12.44 7.38 2.42
N ILE A 258 13.62 7.51 3.04
CA ILE A 258 13.91 6.89 4.34
C ILE A 258 13.11 7.56 5.45
N SER A 259 12.79 8.86 5.33
CA SER A 259 11.93 9.55 6.31
C SER A 259 10.58 8.87 6.54
N GLU A 260 10.05 8.16 5.54
CA GLU A 260 8.80 7.36 5.66
C GLU A 260 8.93 6.21 6.66
N PHE A 261 10.14 5.69 6.85
CA PHE A 261 10.44 4.60 7.79
C PHE A 261 10.84 5.11 9.18
N LYS A 262 10.73 6.42 9.42
CA LYS A 262 11.00 7.09 10.71
C LYS A 262 12.35 6.64 11.32
N PRO A 263 13.48 6.86 10.63
CA PRO A 263 14.82 6.66 11.19
C PRO A 263 15.03 7.55 12.41
N ARG A 264 16.13 7.33 13.15
CA ARG A 264 16.51 8.24 14.23
C ARG A 264 16.70 9.66 13.67
N PRO A 265 16.09 10.71 14.28
CA PRO A 265 16.09 12.05 13.69
C PRO A 265 17.48 12.64 13.45
N TRP A 266 18.44 12.37 14.34
CA TRP A 266 19.80 12.88 14.18
C TRP A 266 20.53 12.22 13.02
N LEU A 267 20.34 10.91 12.78
CA LEU A 267 20.93 10.20 11.64
C LEU A 267 20.35 10.72 10.32
N ALA A 268 19.03 10.93 10.28
CA ALA A 268 18.37 11.48 9.09
C ALA A 268 18.83 12.90 8.76
N ARG A 269 18.97 13.76 9.79
CA ARG A 269 19.52 15.11 9.62
C ARG A 269 20.98 15.08 9.17
N LEU A 270 21.79 14.20 9.76
CA LEU A 270 23.20 14.03 9.38
C LEU A 270 23.33 13.54 7.93
N HIS A 271 22.55 12.54 7.52
CA HIS A 271 22.50 12.09 6.14
C HIS A 271 22.08 13.22 5.19
N PHE A 272 20.99 13.93 5.49
CA PHE A 272 20.53 15.05 4.66
C PHE A 272 21.56 16.19 4.59
N SER A 273 22.29 16.46 5.68
CA SER A 273 23.31 17.51 5.70
C SER A 273 24.47 17.28 4.73
N MET A 274 24.66 16.04 4.24
CA MET A 274 25.67 15.74 3.21
C MET A 274 25.42 16.52 1.91
N ILE A 275 24.19 16.97 1.64
CA ILE A 275 23.86 17.80 0.48
C ILE A 275 24.60 19.15 0.46
N PHE A 276 25.00 19.66 1.62
CA PHE A 276 25.70 20.95 1.72
C PHE A 276 27.17 20.90 1.26
N PHE A 277 27.73 19.70 1.00
CA PHE A 277 29.02 19.59 0.35
C PHE A 277 28.98 19.94 -1.13
N PHE A 278 27.83 19.78 -1.80
CA PHE A 278 27.72 20.09 -3.23
C PHE A 278 28.04 21.56 -3.56
N PRO A 279 27.50 22.57 -2.86
CA PRO A 279 27.94 23.96 -3.05
C PRO A 279 29.45 24.17 -2.86
N VAL A 280 30.08 23.44 -1.93
CA VAL A 280 31.53 23.50 -1.70
C VAL A 280 32.29 22.92 -2.90
N GLU A 281 31.84 21.78 -3.43
CA GLU A 281 32.38 21.16 -4.64
C GLU A 281 32.26 22.10 -5.84
N VAL A 282 31.12 22.77 -6.02
CA VAL A 282 30.91 23.78 -7.07
C VAL A 282 31.90 24.93 -6.95
N VAL A 283 32.11 25.48 -5.75
CA VAL A 283 33.11 26.54 -5.52
C VAL A 283 34.52 26.04 -5.84
N LEU A 284 34.86 24.80 -5.49
CA LEU A 284 36.16 24.21 -5.80
C LEU A 284 36.38 24.06 -7.31
N VAL A 285 35.35 23.66 -8.07
CA VAL A 285 35.42 23.61 -9.54
C VAL A 285 35.68 24.99 -10.14
N PHE A 286 34.90 26.01 -9.73
CA PHE A 286 35.04 27.37 -10.27
C PHE A 286 36.32 28.10 -9.83
N THR A 287 36.96 27.65 -8.74
CA THR A 287 38.28 28.15 -8.31
C THR A 287 39.44 27.37 -8.93
N GLY A 288 39.16 26.45 -9.85
CA GLY A 288 40.17 25.67 -10.59
C GLY A 288 40.75 24.48 -9.80
N ASN A 289 40.13 24.09 -8.69
CA ASN A 289 40.58 23.00 -7.82
C ASN A 289 39.68 21.75 -7.95
N THR A 290 39.36 21.38 -9.20
CA THR A 290 38.46 20.26 -9.54
C THR A 290 38.91 18.92 -8.95
N ALA A 291 40.22 18.65 -8.88
CA ALA A 291 40.74 17.43 -8.26
C ALA A 291 40.44 17.35 -6.75
N ALA A 292 40.47 18.48 -6.04
CA ALA A 292 40.06 18.54 -4.64
C ALA A 292 38.54 18.32 -4.50
N ALA A 293 37.75 18.88 -5.41
CA ALA A 293 36.30 18.63 -5.47
C ALA A 293 36.00 17.14 -5.66
N ALA A 294 36.70 16.46 -6.56
CA ALA A 294 36.52 15.03 -6.84
C ALA A 294 36.93 14.11 -5.66
N ARG A 295 38.01 14.46 -4.95
CA ARG A 295 38.40 13.80 -3.69
C ARG A 295 37.34 13.98 -2.61
N LEU A 296 36.88 15.21 -2.40
CA LEU A 296 35.82 15.53 -1.44
C LEU A 296 34.55 14.75 -1.75
N SER A 297 34.12 14.77 -3.01
CA SER A 297 32.93 14.05 -3.46
C SER A 297 33.02 12.55 -3.21
N SER A 298 34.19 11.95 -3.41
CA SER A 298 34.38 10.52 -3.11
C SER A 298 34.26 10.20 -1.63
N LEU A 299 34.80 11.05 -0.75
CA LEU A 299 34.65 10.91 0.70
C LEU A 299 33.19 11.10 1.14
N VAL A 300 32.50 12.08 0.57
CA VAL A 300 31.08 12.36 0.82
C VAL A 300 30.23 11.17 0.40
N VAL A 301 30.46 10.58 -0.77
CA VAL A 301 29.76 9.36 -1.23
C VAL A 301 29.95 8.19 -0.26
N LEU A 302 31.16 7.97 0.26
CA LEU A 302 31.41 6.94 1.26
C LEU A 302 30.67 7.22 2.58
N ALA A 303 30.62 8.48 3.03
CA ALA A 303 29.87 8.86 4.21
C ALA A 303 28.35 8.66 4.04
N ILE A 304 27.79 9.10 2.89
CA ILE A 304 26.38 8.90 2.51
C ILE A 304 26.00 7.43 2.61
N LEU A 305 26.84 6.55 2.05
CA LEU A 305 26.64 5.11 2.02
C LEU A 305 26.56 4.48 3.43
N LEU A 306 27.41 4.92 4.36
CA LEU A 306 27.36 4.43 5.74
C LEU A 306 26.12 4.97 6.47
N LEU A 307 25.82 6.26 6.25
CA LEU A 307 24.70 6.94 6.89
C LEU A 307 23.35 6.41 6.43
N VAL A 308 23.19 6.08 5.15
CA VAL A 308 21.93 5.56 4.60
C VAL A 308 21.62 4.16 5.16
N VAL A 309 22.63 3.30 5.28
CA VAL A 309 22.51 1.97 5.93
C VAL A 309 22.22 2.13 7.42
N ALA A 310 22.91 3.02 8.12
CA ALA A 310 22.64 3.32 9.52
C ALA A 310 21.21 3.84 9.73
N CYS A 311 20.72 4.71 8.83
CA CYS A 311 19.33 5.18 8.84
C CYS A 311 18.37 4.01 8.69
N ALA A 312 18.57 3.13 7.71
CA ALA A 312 17.74 1.94 7.48
C ALA A 312 17.75 0.96 8.67
N MET A 313 18.88 0.80 9.36
CA MET A 313 18.95 -0.02 10.58
C MET A 313 18.25 0.61 11.78
N SER A 314 18.25 1.95 11.86
CA SER A 314 17.71 2.73 12.98
C SER A 314 16.20 3.01 12.90
N THR A 315 15.52 2.55 11.85
CA THR A 315 14.10 2.79 11.60
C THR A 315 13.21 2.34 12.75
N GLN A 316 12.28 3.21 13.15
CA GLN A 316 11.34 2.98 14.24
C GLN A 316 9.94 2.58 13.77
N ALA A 317 9.65 2.66 12.46
CA ALA A 317 8.31 2.42 11.91
C ALA A 317 7.72 1.05 12.32
N TRP A 318 8.50 -0.02 12.31
CA TRP A 318 8.05 -1.36 12.73
C TRP A 318 7.81 -1.50 14.23
N ALA A 319 8.58 -0.79 15.06
CA ALA A 319 8.39 -0.82 16.51
C ALA A 319 7.11 -0.06 16.90
N GLN A 320 6.88 1.10 16.26
CA GLN A 320 5.67 1.91 16.47
C GLN A 320 4.42 1.23 15.91
N ALA A 321 4.53 0.48 14.81
CA ALA A 321 3.42 -0.22 14.20
C ALA A 321 3.18 -1.64 14.74
N ARG A 322 3.91 -2.08 15.79
CA ARG A 322 3.81 -3.45 16.32
C ARG A 322 2.40 -3.80 16.81
N ASN A 323 1.71 -2.82 17.40
CA ASN A 323 0.34 -2.96 17.90
C ASN A 323 -0.70 -2.32 16.96
N ALA A 324 -0.25 -1.78 15.83
CA ALA A 324 -1.16 -1.18 14.85
C ALA A 324 -1.81 -2.30 14.01
N PRO A 325 -3.05 -2.09 13.52
CA PRO A 325 -3.70 -3.01 12.60
C PRO A 325 -2.75 -3.38 11.44
N PRO A 326 -2.85 -4.59 10.85
CA PRO A 326 -2.02 -5.00 9.71
C PRO A 326 -2.00 -3.97 8.58
N GLU A 327 -3.12 -3.26 8.41
CA GLU A 327 -3.30 -2.17 7.47
C GLU A 327 -2.33 -1.00 7.71
N GLN A 328 -1.90 -0.70 8.94
CA GLN A 328 -1.03 0.43 9.28
C GLN A 328 0.46 0.05 9.37
N GLN A 329 0.79 -1.23 9.22
CA GLN A 329 2.16 -1.70 9.28
C GLN A 329 2.97 -1.29 8.03
N PRO A 330 4.30 -1.10 8.17
CA PRO A 330 5.16 -0.78 7.04
C PRO A 330 5.06 -1.85 5.95
N VAL A 331 5.12 -1.40 4.70
CA VAL A 331 4.87 -2.26 3.53
C VAL A 331 5.91 -3.39 3.41
N TYR A 332 7.14 -3.13 3.85
CA TYR A 332 8.27 -4.06 3.74
C TYR A 332 8.67 -4.61 5.10
N SER A 333 9.39 -5.74 5.11
CA SER A 333 10.11 -6.12 6.31
C SER A 333 11.32 -5.21 6.50
N LYS A 334 11.67 -4.93 7.76
CA LYS A 334 12.90 -4.19 8.10
C LYS A 334 14.13 -4.86 7.51
N SER A 335 14.18 -6.20 7.53
CA SER A 335 15.29 -6.99 6.98
C SER A 335 15.49 -6.76 5.49
N LEU A 336 14.40 -6.69 4.71
CA LEU A 336 14.48 -6.44 3.27
C LEU A 336 15.01 -5.03 2.97
N LEU A 337 14.54 -4.02 3.71
CA LEU A 337 15.01 -2.65 3.56
C LEU A 337 16.52 -2.54 3.83
N VAL A 338 16.98 -3.10 4.96
CA VAL A 338 18.40 -3.08 5.33
C VAL A 338 19.25 -3.86 4.32
N PHE A 339 18.77 -5.03 3.88
CA PHE A 339 19.47 -5.84 2.87
C PHE A 339 19.66 -5.07 1.56
N ILE A 340 18.61 -4.40 1.06
CA ILE A 340 18.65 -3.62 -0.17
C ILE A 340 19.70 -2.51 -0.07
N TYR A 341 19.68 -1.69 0.99
CA TYR A 341 20.65 -0.61 1.16
C TYR A 341 22.07 -1.13 1.41
N ALA A 342 22.23 -2.25 2.09
CA ALA A 342 23.53 -2.90 2.27
C ALA A 342 24.09 -3.43 0.93
N LEU A 343 23.26 -4.03 0.08
CA LEU A 343 23.67 -4.47 -1.25
C LEU A 343 24.09 -3.29 -2.13
N VAL A 344 23.29 -2.21 -2.13
CA VAL A 344 23.62 -0.95 -2.82
C VAL A 344 24.97 -0.41 -2.32
N ALA A 345 25.18 -0.40 -1.01
CA ALA A 345 26.43 0.03 -0.41
C ALA A 345 27.63 -0.79 -0.91
N VAL A 346 27.53 -2.12 -0.92
CA VAL A 346 28.61 -2.98 -1.43
C VAL A 346 28.95 -2.66 -2.89
N VAL A 347 27.95 -2.49 -3.76
CA VAL A 347 28.18 -2.18 -5.19
C VAL A 347 28.89 -0.84 -5.35
N ILE A 348 28.49 0.19 -4.62
CA ILE A 348 29.14 1.51 -4.65
C ILE A 348 30.59 1.40 -4.14
N LEU A 349 30.82 0.65 -3.05
CA LEU A 349 32.15 0.49 -2.45
C LEU A 349 33.12 -0.18 -3.42
N LEU A 350 32.67 -1.22 -4.14
CA LEU A 350 33.44 -1.92 -5.16
C LEU A 350 33.87 -1.00 -6.32
N HIS A 351 33.10 0.04 -6.62
CA HIS A 351 33.47 1.05 -7.61
C HIS A 351 34.34 2.18 -7.03
N ARG A 352 34.03 2.65 -5.81
CA ARG A 352 34.66 3.85 -5.23
C ARG A 352 36.08 3.64 -4.74
N LEU A 353 36.43 2.46 -4.21
CA LEU A 353 37.79 2.18 -3.72
C LEU A 353 38.85 2.23 -4.84
N PRO A 354 38.67 1.56 -6.00
CA PRO A 354 39.61 1.69 -7.12
C PRO A 354 39.70 3.12 -7.69
N LEU A 355 38.58 3.84 -7.69
CA LEU A 355 38.51 5.23 -8.16
C LEU A 355 39.36 6.17 -7.30
N MET A 356 39.54 5.85 -6.01
CA MET A 356 40.41 6.58 -5.08
C MET A 356 41.86 6.10 -5.11
N GLY A 357 42.20 5.06 -5.89
CA GLY A 357 43.55 4.49 -5.95
C GLY A 357 43.93 3.62 -4.74
N THR A 358 42.99 3.29 -3.84
CA THR A 358 43.29 2.52 -2.62
C THR A 358 43.42 1.02 -2.86
N VAL A 359 42.83 0.52 -3.96
CA VAL A 359 42.83 -0.89 -4.34
C VAL A 359 43.22 -0.99 -5.80
N ALA A 360 44.09 -1.95 -6.14
CA ALA A 360 44.43 -2.26 -7.53
C ALA A 360 43.15 -2.60 -8.30
N GLY A 361 42.88 -1.84 -9.35
CA GLY A 361 41.63 -1.98 -10.08
C GLY A 361 41.67 -3.12 -11.10
N GLN A 362 40.52 -3.74 -11.34
CA GLN A 362 40.28 -4.73 -12.39
C GLN A 362 39.35 -4.15 -13.44
N GLU A 363 39.32 -4.72 -14.64
CA GLU A 363 38.59 -4.17 -15.78
C GLU A 363 37.10 -3.96 -15.49
N TYR A 364 36.50 -4.88 -14.71
CA TYR A 364 35.08 -4.85 -14.39
C TYR A 364 34.67 -3.72 -13.43
N PHE A 365 35.62 -3.08 -12.73
CA PHE A 365 35.30 -2.00 -11.80
C PHE A 365 34.76 -0.74 -12.47
N VAL A 366 35.11 -0.50 -13.73
CA VAL A 366 34.59 0.63 -14.52
C VAL A 366 33.08 0.50 -14.72
N TYR A 367 32.57 -0.73 -14.89
CA TYR A 367 31.16 -0.97 -15.14
C TYR A 367 30.27 -0.90 -13.88
N PHE A 368 30.82 -1.05 -12.67
CA PHE A 368 30.03 -0.93 -11.44
C PHE A 368 29.40 0.46 -11.26
N ASN A 369 29.98 1.49 -11.87
CA ASN A 369 29.38 2.83 -11.93
C ASN A 369 28.01 2.85 -12.62
N LEU A 370 27.75 1.93 -13.55
CA LEU A 370 26.48 1.78 -14.26
C LEU A 370 25.51 0.85 -13.53
N VAL A 371 26.04 -0.16 -12.84
CA VAL A 371 25.27 -1.14 -12.07
C VAL A 371 24.49 -0.46 -10.93
N PHE A 372 25.13 0.45 -10.19
CA PHE A 372 24.52 1.10 -9.03
C PHE A 372 23.26 1.94 -9.38
N PRO A 373 23.31 2.89 -10.35
CA PRO A 373 22.13 3.68 -10.72
C PRO A 373 21.00 2.80 -11.23
N LEU A 374 21.29 1.78 -12.02
CA LEU A 374 20.28 0.82 -12.50
C LEU A 374 19.61 0.07 -11.34
N LEU A 375 20.42 -0.49 -10.45
CA LEU A 375 19.93 -1.29 -9.33
C LEU A 375 19.06 -0.44 -8.40
N THR A 376 19.46 0.80 -8.13
CA THR A 376 18.67 1.73 -7.34
C THR A 376 17.38 2.13 -8.06
N SER A 377 17.41 2.49 -9.35
CA SER A 377 16.22 2.85 -10.11
C SER A 377 15.17 1.75 -10.12
N ILE A 378 15.56 0.50 -10.39
CA ILE A 378 14.65 -0.66 -10.40
C ILE A 378 14.11 -0.93 -9.00
N THR A 379 14.99 -0.96 -8.00
CA THR A 379 14.58 -1.20 -6.61
C THR A 379 13.56 -0.17 -6.14
N LEU A 380 13.79 1.10 -6.46
CA LEU A 380 12.91 2.21 -6.10
C LEU A 380 11.59 2.17 -6.87
N MET A 381 11.61 1.83 -8.16
CA MET A 381 10.40 1.59 -8.95
C MET A 381 9.54 0.52 -8.28
N VAL A 382 10.13 -0.64 -7.94
CA VAL A 382 9.43 -1.73 -7.26
C VAL A 382 8.88 -1.27 -5.90
N LEU A 383 9.66 -0.49 -5.14
CA LEU A 383 9.26 0.02 -3.84
C LEU A 383 8.06 0.95 -3.95
N VAL A 384 8.07 1.87 -4.90
CA VAL A 384 6.96 2.80 -5.12
C VAL A 384 5.73 2.05 -5.68
N GLN A 385 5.93 1.05 -6.55
CA GLN A 385 4.84 0.25 -7.12
C GLN A 385 4.12 -0.59 -6.06
N VAL A 386 4.86 -1.28 -5.20
CA VAL A 386 4.26 -2.12 -4.15
C VAL A 386 3.56 -1.25 -3.11
N ARG A 387 4.11 -0.06 -2.78
CA ARG A 387 3.41 0.93 -1.96
C ARG A 387 2.11 1.37 -2.61
N ALA A 388 2.15 1.72 -3.89
CA ALA A 388 0.98 2.14 -4.67
C ALA A 388 -0.11 1.06 -4.67
N HIS A 389 0.27 -0.20 -4.86
CA HIS A 389 -0.67 -1.32 -4.84
C HIS A 389 -1.35 -1.48 -3.48
N ARG A 390 -0.59 -1.43 -2.38
CA ARG A 390 -1.18 -1.53 -1.03
C ARG A 390 -2.06 -0.35 -0.65
N LEU A 391 -1.71 0.87 -1.07
CA LEU A 391 -2.57 2.03 -0.81
C LEU A 391 -3.92 1.88 -1.53
N ALA A 392 -3.93 1.33 -2.74
CA ALA A 392 -5.16 1.03 -3.46
C ALA A 392 -6.00 -0.05 -2.75
N GLN A 393 -5.35 -1.10 -2.23
CA GLN A 393 -6.04 -2.11 -1.41
C GLN A 393 -6.68 -1.51 -0.16
N ARG A 394 -5.97 -0.63 0.56
CA ARG A 394 -6.50 0.08 1.73
C ARG A 394 -7.72 0.94 1.40
N GLN A 395 -7.69 1.63 0.25
CA GLN A 395 -8.83 2.45 -0.21
C GLN A 395 -10.05 1.58 -0.48
N LEU A 396 -9.85 0.42 -1.13
CA LEU A 396 -10.92 -0.53 -1.40
C LEU A 396 -11.50 -1.12 -0.11
N GLU A 397 -10.65 -1.51 0.85
CA GLU A 397 -11.09 -2.01 2.16
C GLU A 397 -11.82 -0.95 2.98
N ALA A 398 -11.40 0.32 2.90
CA ALA A 398 -12.10 1.43 3.54
C ALA A 398 -13.48 1.67 2.91
N GLN A 399 -13.60 1.58 1.58
CA GLN A 399 -14.89 1.68 0.89
C GLN A 399 -15.84 0.55 1.30
N PHE A 400 -15.37 -0.70 1.30
CA PHE A 400 -16.20 -1.82 1.76
C PHE A 400 -16.62 -1.70 3.23
N ARG A 401 -15.77 -1.14 4.09
CA ARG A 401 -16.15 -0.88 5.50
C ARG A 401 -17.25 0.18 5.62
N LEU A 402 -17.17 1.25 4.82
CA LEU A 402 -18.19 2.29 4.79
C LEU A 402 -19.52 1.74 4.27
N GLU A 403 -19.51 1.00 3.16
CA GLU A 403 -20.72 0.38 2.60
C GLU A 403 -21.38 -0.57 3.61
N ARG A 404 -20.58 -1.39 4.33
CA ARG A 404 -21.12 -2.26 5.39
C ARG A 404 -21.76 -1.50 6.52
N ALA A 405 -21.13 -0.41 6.98
CA ALA A 405 -21.69 0.44 8.03
C ALA A 405 -22.98 1.15 7.57
N GLU A 406 -23.06 1.58 6.30
CA GLU A 406 -24.27 2.16 5.72
C GLU A 406 -25.41 1.15 5.66
N VAL A 407 -25.14 -0.10 5.25
CA VAL A 407 -26.15 -1.17 5.24
C VAL A 407 -26.63 -1.49 6.66
N GLU A 408 -25.72 -1.60 7.63
CA GLU A 408 -26.07 -1.89 9.03
C GLU A 408 -26.92 -0.78 9.64
N THR A 409 -26.56 0.48 9.41
CA THR A 409 -27.34 1.63 9.88
C THR A 409 -28.69 1.74 9.18
N ALA A 410 -28.80 1.38 7.90
CA ALA A 410 -30.07 1.31 7.18
C ALA A 410 -31.00 0.24 7.76
N LEU A 411 -30.47 -0.97 8.03
CA LEU A 411 -31.24 -2.06 8.65
C LEU A 411 -31.73 -1.70 10.06
N GLU A 412 -30.88 -1.07 10.88
CA GLU A 412 -31.28 -0.60 12.21
C GLU A 412 -32.36 0.50 12.12
N ARG A 413 -32.27 1.39 11.13
CA ARG A 413 -33.28 2.42 10.90
C ARG A 413 -34.62 1.82 10.46
N GLU A 414 -34.60 0.82 9.59
CA GLU A 414 -35.79 0.10 9.14
C GLU A 414 -36.50 -0.59 10.31
N ARG A 415 -35.74 -1.33 11.14
CA ARG A 415 -36.27 -1.94 12.38
C ARG A 415 -36.91 -0.92 13.31
N ARG A 416 -36.30 0.26 13.48
CA ARG A 416 -36.87 1.34 14.31
C ARG A 416 -38.17 1.88 13.74
N ILE A 417 -38.26 2.04 12.42
CA ILE A 417 -39.48 2.50 11.74
C ILE A 417 -40.60 1.46 11.91
N GLU A 418 -40.30 0.17 11.72
CA GLU A 418 -41.27 -0.91 11.95
C GLU A 418 -41.77 -0.94 13.39
N GLN A 419 -40.86 -0.84 14.36
CA GLN A 419 -41.20 -0.81 15.78
C GLN A 419 -42.10 0.38 16.12
N SER A 420 -41.78 1.60 15.64
CA SER A 420 -42.63 2.78 15.88
C SER A 420 -44.00 2.63 15.19
N ARG A 421 -44.06 2.14 13.94
CA ARG A 421 -45.34 1.88 13.27
C ARG A 421 -46.22 0.90 14.05
N PHE A 422 -45.63 -0.13 14.65
CA PHE A 422 -46.34 -1.09 15.48
C PHE A 422 -46.89 -0.44 16.77
N VAL A 423 -46.06 0.33 17.50
CA VAL A 423 -46.47 1.06 18.71
C VAL A 423 -47.61 2.06 18.42
N SER A 424 -47.51 2.79 17.31
CA SER A 424 -48.55 3.71 16.85
C SER A 424 -49.88 3.01 16.59
N MET A 425 -49.81 1.86 15.91
CA MET A 425 -50.99 1.03 15.63
C MET A 425 -51.65 0.52 16.91
N LEU A 426 -50.84 -0.01 17.85
CA LEU A 426 -51.31 -0.45 19.17
C LEU A 426 -52.07 0.67 19.89
N ALA A 427 -51.52 1.88 19.93
CA ALA A 427 -52.15 3.02 20.60
C ALA A 427 -53.53 3.36 20.02
N HIS A 428 -53.64 3.39 18.69
CA HIS A 428 -54.89 3.74 18.00
C HIS A 428 -55.99 2.70 18.21
N GLU A 429 -55.64 1.42 18.12
CA GLU A 429 -56.58 0.31 18.27
C GLU A 429 -57.07 0.12 19.71
N LEU A 430 -56.26 0.49 20.71
CA LEU A 430 -56.67 0.46 22.11
C LEU A 430 -57.50 1.70 22.51
N LYS A 431 -57.24 2.87 21.93
CA LYS A 431 -57.95 4.12 22.27
C LYS A 431 -59.46 4.06 21.99
N THR A 432 -59.84 3.43 20.89
CA THR A 432 -61.24 3.32 20.45
C THR A 432 -62.11 2.51 21.42
N PRO A 433 -61.76 1.26 21.79
CA PRO A 433 -62.53 0.48 22.77
C PRO A 433 -62.49 1.12 24.16
N ILE A 434 -61.38 1.73 24.59
CA ILE A 434 -61.33 2.46 25.88
C ILE A 434 -62.32 3.62 25.89
N SER A 435 -62.40 4.39 24.80
CA SER A 435 -63.32 5.53 24.71
C SER A 435 -64.79 5.10 24.73
N VAL A 436 -65.13 4.02 24.02
CA VAL A 436 -66.49 3.45 24.01
C VAL A 436 -66.84 2.85 25.37
N ALA A 437 -65.94 2.11 25.99
CA ALA A 437 -66.16 1.52 27.31
C ALA A 437 -66.32 2.60 28.39
N ARG A 438 -65.56 3.70 28.32
CA ARG A 438 -65.72 4.86 29.22
C ARG A 438 -67.08 5.52 29.04
N LEU A 439 -67.52 5.76 27.80
CA LEU A 439 -68.84 6.33 27.52
C LEU A 439 -69.98 5.42 28.00
N SER A 440 -69.86 4.11 27.80
CA SER A 440 -70.84 3.13 28.29
C SER A 440 -70.88 3.07 29.81
N LEU A 441 -69.73 3.17 30.48
CA LEU A 441 -69.64 3.24 31.93
C LEU A 441 -70.26 4.53 32.47
N ASP A 442 -69.92 5.68 31.87
CA ASP A 442 -70.47 7.00 32.25
C ASP A 442 -72.00 7.07 32.04
N ALA A 443 -72.54 6.33 31.07
CA ALA A 443 -73.98 6.21 30.82
C ALA A 443 -74.70 5.29 31.83
N MET A 444 -73.98 4.35 32.45
CA MET A 444 -74.48 3.50 33.52
C MET A 444 -74.41 4.28 34.85
N ASN A 445 -75.53 4.86 35.28
CA ASN A 445 -75.63 5.68 36.50
C ASN A 445 -75.56 4.86 37.82
N THR A 446 -74.68 3.86 37.88
CA THR A 446 -74.48 2.91 38.98
C THR A 446 -73.15 3.17 39.66
N LYS A 447 -73.18 3.63 40.91
CA LYS A 447 -71.98 3.76 41.77
C LYS A 447 -71.84 2.54 42.67
N GLY A 448 -70.69 1.87 42.62
CA GLY A 448 -70.38 0.68 43.41
C GLY A 448 -68.99 0.12 43.13
N VAL A 449 -68.59 -0.92 43.87
CA VAL A 449 -67.24 -1.55 43.79
C VAL A 449 -66.92 -2.05 42.38
N GLU A 450 -67.92 -2.52 41.64
CA GLU A 450 -67.83 -2.97 40.24
C GLU A 450 -67.51 -1.80 39.29
N HIS A 451 -68.14 -0.63 39.48
CA HIS A 451 -67.85 0.58 38.70
C HIS A 451 -66.40 1.03 38.90
N ASP A 452 -65.90 1.02 40.14
CA ASP A 452 -64.53 1.43 40.46
C ASP A 452 -63.48 0.42 39.96
N ARG A 453 -63.84 -0.87 39.82
CA ARG A 453 -62.98 -1.89 39.19
C ARG A 453 -62.89 -1.67 37.67
N ILE A 454 -64.01 -1.48 36.99
CA ILE A 454 -64.03 -1.24 35.54
C ILE A 454 -63.35 0.09 35.21
N GLN A 455 -63.58 1.14 36.00
CA GLN A 455 -62.90 2.43 35.84
C GLN A 455 -61.38 2.32 36.01
N ARG A 456 -60.89 1.52 36.96
CA ARG A 456 -59.45 1.24 37.12
C ARG A 456 -58.87 0.45 35.96
N ALA A 457 -59.59 -0.55 35.44
CA ALA A 457 -59.17 -1.29 34.26
C ALA A 457 -59.06 -0.38 33.02
N LEU A 458 -60.01 0.54 32.83
CA LEU A 458 -59.97 1.52 31.75
C LEU A 458 -58.85 2.55 31.91
N GLN A 459 -58.57 2.99 33.15
CA GLN A 459 -57.46 3.88 33.44
C GLN A 459 -56.11 3.21 33.13
N ASN A 460 -55.92 1.96 33.55
CA ASN A 460 -54.69 1.21 33.27
C ASN A 460 -54.46 1.04 31.76
N MET A 461 -55.52 0.75 30.98
CA MET A 461 -55.40 0.68 29.52
C MET A 461 -55.11 2.03 28.88
N ASN A 462 -55.67 3.12 29.41
CA ASN A 462 -55.39 4.47 28.96
C ASN A 462 -53.92 4.86 29.26
N ASP A 463 -53.36 4.38 30.38
CA ASP A 463 -51.95 4.58 30.72
C ASP A 463 -51.03 3.79 29.76
N VAL A 464 -51.42 2.60 29.29
CA VAL A 464 -50.70 1.88 28.20
C VAL A 464 -50.73 2.70 26.90
N VAL A 465 -51.90 3.23 26.51
CA VAL A 465 -52.04 4.05 25.29
C VAL A 465 -51.21 5.32 25.36
N GLU A 466 -51.20 5.99 26.51
CA GLU A 466 -50.43 7.21 26.70
C GLU A 466 -48.92 6.92 26.72
N ARG A 467 -48.48 5.77 27.28
CA ARG A 467 -47.10 5.30 27.18
C ARG A 467 -46.69 5.02 25.72
N CYS A 468 -47.56 4.41 24.91
CA CYS A 468 -47.32 4.24 23.47
C CYS A 468 -47.20 5.60 22.75
N ARG A 469 -48.08 6.56 23.07
CA ARG A 469 -48.08 7.90 22.46
C ARG A 469 -46.83 8.72 22.81
N ILE A 470 -46.38 8.66 24.06
CA ILE A 470 -45.16 9.34 24.52
C ILE A 470 -43.92 8.72 23.83
N SER A 471 -43.91 7.41 23.63
CA SER A 471 -42.85 6.70 22.90
C SER A 471 -42.77 7.12 21.42
N ASP A 472 -43.91 7.39 20.78
CA ASP A 472 -43.97 7.91 19.39
C ASP A 472 -43.67 9.41 19.28
N ALA A 473 -44.03 10.21 20.28
CA ALA A 473 -43.83 11.68 20.28
C ALA A 473 -42.38 12.10 20.60
N LEU A 474 -41.61 11.25 21.28
CA LEU A 474 -40.19 11.46 21.55
C LEU A 474 -39.38 10.65 20.54
N GLU A 475 -38.99 11.29 19.43
CA GLU A 475 -38.21 10.73 18.30
C GLU A 475 -37.00 9.86 18.73
N GLY A 476 -37.24 8.59 19.13
CA GLY A 476 -36.19 7.60 19.39
C GLY A 476 -36.16 6.91 20.75
N HIS A 477 -37.16 7.01 21.63
CA HIS A 477 -37.21 6.15 22.81
C HIS A 477 -37.99 4.85 22.51
N ARG A 478 -37.38 3.70 22.81
CA ARG A 478 -38.04 2.38 22.76
C ARG A 478 -39.16 2.36 23.80
N PHE A 479 -40.32 1.79 23.45
CA PHE A 479 -41.37 1.49 24.42
C PHE A 479 -40.76 0.67 25.58
N GLN A 480 -40.82 1.19 26.81
CA GLN A 480 -40.25 0.52 27.97
C GLN A 480 -41.26 -0.48 28.54
N VAL A 481 -40.92 -1.76 28.49
CA VAL A 481 -41.66 -2.84 29.15
C VAL A 481 -41.44 -2.71 30.66
N MET A 482 -42.51 -2.43 31.41
CA MET A 482 -42.44 -2.30 32.87
C MET A 482 -42.63 -3.67 33.51
N LYS A 483 -41.52 -4.36 33.78
CA LYS A 483 -41.56 -5.71 34.35
C LYS A 483 -41.97 -5.69 35.82
N GLU A 484 -42.96 -6.49 36.16
CA GLU A 484 -43.35 -6.80 37.53
C GLU A 484 -43.60 -8.30 37.68
N SER A 485 -43.54 -8.80 38.92
CA SER A 485 -43.84 -10.21 39.20
C SER A 485 -45.30 -10.37 39.57
N PHE A 486 -46.00 -11.27 38.89
CA PHE A 486 -47.40 -11.58 39.17
C PHE A 486 -47.71 -13.05 38.83
N GLY A 487 -48.76 -13.61 39.45
CA GLY A 487 -49.26 -14.93 39.13
C GLY A 487 -50.05 -14.92 37.81
N LEU A 488 -49.61 -15.68 36.81
CA LEU A 488 -50.27 -15.74 35.50
C LEU A 488 -51.69 -16.31 35.60
N ARG A 489 -51.95 -17.20 36.56
CA ARG A 489 -53.29 -17.69 36.87
C ARG A 489 -54.20 -16.61 37.43
N GLU A 490 -53.71 -15.82 38.39
CA GLU A 490 -54.47 -14.70 38.97
C GLU A 490 -54.81 -13.68 37.88
N ALA A 491 -53.88 -13.45 36.94
CA ALA A 491 -54.09 -12.62 35.76
C ALA A 491 -55.28 -13.05 34.92
N VAL A 492 -55.41 -14.36 34.68
CA VAL A 492 -56.52 -14.94 33.92
C VAL A 492 -57.83 -14.74 34.67
N PHE A 493 -57.87 -15.04 35.97
CA PHE A 493 -59.09 -14.86 36.77
C PHE A 493 -59.57 -13.40 36.80
N GLU A 494 -58.67 -12.43 37.00
CA GLU A 494 -59.04 -11.01 36.98
C GLU A 494 -59.68 -10.60 35.64
N ARG A 495 -59.27 -11.23 34.53
CA ARG A 495 -59.85 -10.94 33.21
C ARG A 495 -61.16 -11.67 32.96
N ILE A 496 -61.32 -12.89 33.45
CA ILE A 496 -62.57 -13.67 33.34
C ILE A 496 -63.73 -12.92 33.99
N ASP A 497 -63.50 -12.35 35.18
CA ASP A 497 -64.52 -11.59 35.93
C ASP A 497 -65.08 -10.38 35.18
N LEU A 498 -64.35 -9.88 34.16
CA LEU A 498 -64.73 -8.72 33.35
C LEU A 498 -65.43 -9.10 32.04
N LEU A 499 -65.52 -10.39 31.68
CA LEU A 499 -66.08 -10.85 30.40
C LEU A 499 -67.57 -11.17 30.49
N PRO A 500 -68.37 -10.84 29.45
CA PRO A 500 -69.73 -11.35 29.34
C PRO A 500 -69.70 -12.87 29.12
N ASN A 501 -70.57 -13.60 29.81
CA ASN A 501 -70.61 -15.08 29.82
C ASN A 501 -69.36 -15.76 30.44
N HIS A 502 -68.76 -15.13 31.45
CA HIS A 502 -67.64 -15.67 32.21
C HIS A 502 -67.86 -17.12 32.74
N GLU A 503 -69.10 -17.53 32.99
CA GLU A 503 -69.46 -18.88 33.44
C GLU A 503 -69.12 -19.99 32.43
N ARG A 504 -68.85 -19.63 31.17
CA ARG A 504 -68.41 -20.55 30.12
C ARG A 504 -66.90 -20.80 30.14
N VAL A 505 -66.12 -20.03 30.90
CA VAL A 505 -64.66 -20.15 30.94
C VAL A 505 -64.26 -21.01 32.15
N LYS A 506 -63.61 -22.15 31.90
CA LYS A 506 -63.05 -23.03 32.94
C LYS A 506 -61.54 -22.98 32.95
N VAL A 507 -61.00 -22.52 34.07
CA VAL A 507 -59.55 -22.56 34.34
C VAL A 507 -59.24 -23.87 35.05
N PHE A 508 -58.41 -24.72 34.44
CA PHE A 508 -58.05 -26.01 35.02
C PHE A 508 -56.89 -25.89 36.00
N GLU A 509 -56.90 -26.73 37.04
CA GLU A 509 -55.89 -26.73 38.10
C GLU A 509 -54.52 -27.21 37.59
N GLY A 510 -53.51 -26.34 37.75
CA GLY A 510 -52.07 -26.62 37.67
C GLY A 510 -51.29 -25.93 38.80
N ASN A 511 -49.97 -25.88 38.74
CA ASN A 511 -49.14 -25.15 39.70
C ASN A 511 -49.31 -23.61 39.58
N ASP A 512 -49.03 -22.85 40.64
CA ASP A 512 -48.95 -21.39 40.57
C ASP A 512 -47.72 -20.98 39.73
N VAL A 513 -47.99 -20.40 38.56
CA VAL A 513 -46.96 -19.93 37.64
C VAL A 513 -46.81 -18.43 37.77
N TYR A 514 -45.64 -17.99 38.21
CA TYR A 514 -45.26 -16.59 38.27
C TYR A 514 -44.45 -16.20 37.05
N VAL A 515 -44.66 -14.99 36.53
CA VAL A 515 -43.91 -14.41 35.41
C VAL A 515 -43.30 -13.07 35.82
N TYR A 516 -42.19 -12.67 35.21
CA TYR A 516 -41.57 -11.36 35.42
C TYR A 516 -41.60 -10.52 34.13
N THR A 517 -42.74 -9.87 33.88
CA THR A 517 -43.03 -9.18 32.62
C THR A 517 -44.01 -8.02 32.82
N ASP A 518 -44.43 -7.35 31.75
CA ASP A 518 -45.39 -6.24 31.85
C ASP A 518 -46.83 -6.77 31.94
N TRP A 519 -47.38 -6.70 33.14
CA TRP A 519 -48.75 -7.10 33.46
C TRP A 519 -49.78 -6.47 32.54
N GLN A 520 -49.66 -5.18 32.24
CA GLN A 520 -50.68 -4.47 31.46
C GLN A 520 -50.70 -4.99 30.02
N LEU A 521 -49.52 -5.30 29.47
CA LEU A 521 -49.39 -5.92 28.15
C LEU A 521 -49.90 -7.36 28.11
N VAL A 522 -49.57 -8.17 29.12
CA VAL A 522 -50.08 -9.56 29.23
C VAL A 522 -51.60 -9.56 29.40
N SER A 523 -52.14 -8.64 30.19
CA SER A 523 -53.58 -8.47 30.37
C SER A 523 -54.33 -8.21 29.07
N VAL A 524 -53.75 -7.41 28.15
CA VAL A 524 -54.31 -7.18 26.81
C VAL A 524 -54.32 -8.48 25.99
N ILE A 525 -53.23 -9.27 26.04
CA ILE A 525 -53.18 -10.57 25.37
C ILE A 525 -54.27 -11.50 25.90
N ILE A 526 -54.37 -11.67 27.23
CA ILE A 526 -55.35 -12.54 27.88
C ILE A 526 -56.77 -12.13 27.47
N ALA A 527 -57.10 -10.84 27.56
CA ALA A 527 -58.43 -10.34 27.19
C ALA A 527 -58.75 -10.65 25.71
N ASN A 528 -57.80 -10.44 24.80
CA ASN A 528 -57.99 -10.74 23.38
C ASN A 528 -58.17 -12.23 23.09
N LEU A 529 -57.39 -13.10 23.76
CA LEU A 529 -57.49 -14.55 23.56
C LEU A 529 -58.84 -15.09 24.08
N LEU A 530 -59.27 -14.64 25.27
CA LEU A 530 -60.54 -15.05 25.86
C LEU A 530 -61.76 -14.49 25.10
N ASP A 531 -61.74 -13.22 24.68
CA ASP A 531 -62.81 -12.63 23.85
C ASP A 531 -62.97 -13.39 22.53
N ASN A 532 -61.86 -13.68 21.85
CA ASN A 532 -61.89 -14.48 20.62
C ASN A 532 -62.44 -15.89 20.89
N ALA A 533 -61.99 -16.57 21.94
CA ALA A 533 -62.45 -17.91 22.27
C ALA A 533 -63.96 -17.96 22.56
N LEU A 534 -64.51 -17.01 23.33
CA LEU A 534 -65.94 -16.92 23.63
C LEU A 534 -66.79 -16.56 22.42
N LYS A 535 -66.28 -15.64 21.59
CA LYS A 535 -66.99 -15.13 20.41
C LYS A 535 -67.05 -16.10 19.26
N TYR A 536 -66.00 -16.92 19.06
CA TYR A 536 -65.92 -17.84 17.92
C TYR A 536 -66.31 -19.28 18.25
N SER A 537 -66.56 -19.60 19.52
CA SER A 537 -67.12 -20.89 19.93
C SER A 537 -68.66 -20.93 19.85
N PRO A 538 -69.27 -22.13 19.77
CA PRO A 538 -70.73 -22.29 19.94
C PRO A 538 -71.19 -21.81 21.32
N ASP A 539 -72.37 -21.19 21.41
CA ASP A 539 -72.90 -20.62 22.68
C ASP A 539 -73.06 -21.66 23.81
N SER A 540 -73.21 -22.94 23.45
CA SER A 540 -73.34 -24.06 24.39
C SER A 540 -72.02 -24.73 24.78
N SER A 541 -70.87 -24.28 24.24
CA SER A 541 -69.56 -24.88 24.55
C SER A 541 -68.79 -24.06 25.57
N GLU A 542 -67.94 -24.76 26.33
CA GLU A 542 -67.02 -24.18 27.30
C GLU A 542 -65.71 -23.73 26.61
N VAL A 543 -65.04 -22.76 27.23
CA VAL A 543 -63.69 -22.33 26.88
C VAL A 543 -62.76 -22.79 28.01
N GLU A 544 -61.73 -23.54 27.66
CA GLU A 544 -60.80 -24.13 28.61
C GLU A 544 -59.52 -23.31 28.66
N VAL A 545 -59.00 -23.04 29.86
CA VAL A 545 -57.76 -22.30 30.06
C VAL A 545 -56.80 -23.09 30.93
N TYR A 546 -55.58 -23.27 30.43
CA TYR A 546 -54.50 -23.98 31.12
C TYR A 546 -53.29 -23.06 31.29
N VAL A 547 -52.73 -23.04 32.49
CA VAL A 547 -51.49 -22.32 32.80
C VAL A 547 -50.46 -23.32 33.31
N SER A 548 -49.29 -23.36 32.69
CA SER A 548 -48.22 -24.29 33.07
C SER A 548 -46.83 -23.69 32.85
N GLN A 549 -45.85 -24.17 33.62
CA GLN A 549 -44.44 -23.93 33.34
C GLN A 549 -44.02 -24.85 32.19
N GLN A 550 -43.50 -24.29 31.10
CA GLN A 550 -43.06 -25.02 29.92
C GLN A 550 -41.76 -24.47 29.37
N SER A 551 -40.85 -25.36 29.01
CA SER A 551 -39.65 -24.96 28.28
C SER A 551 -39.91 -24.99 26.78
N ARG A 552 -39.54 -23.90 26.11
CA ARG A 552 -39.51 -23.82 24.65
C ARG A 552 -38.06 -23.64 24.21
N GLU A 553 -37.61 -24.51 23.31
CA GLU A 553 -36.24 -24.47 22.76
C GLU A 553 -35.11 -24.45 23.83
N GLY A 554 -35.35 -25.07 24.98
CA GLY A 554 -34.38 -25.15 26.08
C GLY A 554 -34.36 -23.93 27.01
N GLN A 555 -35.23 -22.94 26.80
CA GLN A 555 -35.47 -21.84 27.74
C GLN A 555 -36.72 -22.14 28.58
N PRO A 556 -36.68 -22.01 29.93
CA PRO A 556 -37.87 -22.12 30.77
C PRO A 556 -38.75 -20.88 30.63
N GLY A 557 -40.05 -21.05 30.87
CA GLY A 557 -41.04 -19.98 30.73
C GLY A 557 -42.44 -20.43 31.09
N ALA A 558 -43.38 -19.49 31.09
CA ALA A 558 -44.79 -19.75 31.34
C ALA A 558 -45.57 -19.91 30.04
N SER A 559 -46.43 -20.94 29.98
CA SER A 559 -47.38 -21.17 28.89
C SER A 559 -48.82 -20.96 29.39
N LEU A 560 -49.58 -20.16 28.66
CA LEU A 560 -51.03 -19.97 28.78
C LEU A 560 -51.69 -20.52 27.51
N VAL A 561 -52.51 -21.55 27.66
CA VAL A 561 -53.26 -22.17 26.56
C VAL A 561 -54.75 -21.86 26.75
N VAL A 562 -55.37 -21.31 25.72
CA VAL A 562 -56.82 -21.07 25.64
C VAL A 562 -57.38 -21.95 24.54
N THR A 563 -58.28 -22.85 24.90
CA THR A 563 -58.88 -23.86 24.02
C THR A 563 -60.38 -23.63 23.91
N ASN A 564 -60.90 -23.64 22.69
CA ASN A 564 -62.34 -23.54 22.44
C ASN A 564 -62.80 -24.46 21.32
N GLN A 565 -64.05 -24.93 21.37
CA GLN A 565 -64.62 -25.73 20.30
C GLN A 565 -64.77 -24.90 19.01
N ILE A 566 -64.52 -25.52 17.85
CA ILE A 566 -64.69 -24.88 16.54
C ILE A 566 -66.17 -24.49 16.37
N GLY A 567 -66.44 -23.19 16.28
CA GLY A 567 -67.78 -22.69 16.04
C GLY A 567 -68.18 -22.62 14.57
N PRO A 568 -69.35 -22.04 14.26
CA PRO A 568 -69.92 -22.01 12.91
C PRO A 568 -69.10 -21.23 11.89
N THR A 569 -68.11 -20.45 12.36
CA THR A 569 -67.16 -19.73 11.51
C THR A 569 -66.03 -20.62 10.97
N GLY A 570 -65.92 -21.88 11.41
CA GLY A 570 -64.92 -22.82 10.94
C GLY A 570 -63.52 -22.60 11.53
N ILE A 571 -62.56 -23.36 11.02
CA ILE A 571 -61.16 -23.37 11.49
C ILE A 571 -60.42 -22.13 10.94
N PRO A 572 -59.74 -21.34 11.79
CA PRO A 572 -58.87 -20.27 11.30
C PRO A 572 -57.62 -20.84 10.61
N ASP A 573 -57.17 -20.16 9.55
CA ASP A 573 -55.89 -20.46 8.90
C ASP A 573 -54.74 -20.05 9.83
N ALA A 574 -54.06 -21.03 10.44
CA ALA A 574 -53.02 -20.80 11.45
C ALA A 574 -51.87 -19.93 10.93
N ASP A 575 -51.55 -20.00 9.63
CA ASP A 575 -50.46 -19.22 9.00
C ASP A 575 -50.85 -17.75 8.76
N LYS A 576 -52.15 -17.44 8.81
CA LYS A 576 -52.67 -16.09 8.52
C LYS A 576 -53.40 -15.45 9.70
N VAL A 577 -53.75 -16.22 10.73
CA VAL A 577 -54.60 -15.76 11.84
C VAL A 577 -54.00 -14.57 12.60
N PHE A 578 -52.66 -14.44 12.58
CA PHE A 578 -51.92 -13.33 13.18
C PHE A 578 -51.61 -12.20 12.20
N GLN A 579 -52.05 -12.24 10.94
CA GLN A 579 -51.84 -11.16 9.98
C GLN A 579 -52.83 -10.01 10.17
N LYS A 580 -52.40 -8.80 9.82
CA LYS A 580 -53.21 -7.58 9.93
C LYS A 580 -54.49 -7.67 9.10
N TYR A 581 -55.64 -7.37 9.72
CA TYR A 581 -56.98 -7.39 9.11
C TYR A 581 -57.47 -8.78 8.62
N TYR A 582 -56.77 -9.85 8.99
CA TYR A 582 -57.21 -11.19 8.62
C TYR A 582 -58.52 -11.56 9.32
N ARG A 583 -59.47 -12.08 8.54
CA ARG A 583 -60.74 -12.66 9.02
C ARG A 583 -61.07 -13.89 8.16
N ALA A 584 -61.55 -14.96 8.78
CA ALA A 584 -62.09 -16.09 8.04
C ALA A 584 -63.31 -15.65 7.21
N LYS A 585 -63.43 -16.10 5.96
CA LYS A 585 -64.51 -15.70 5.03
C LYS A 585 -65.93 -15.93 5.60
N THR A 586 -66.07 -16.95 6.42
CA THR A 586 -67.30 -17.36 7.13
C THR A 586 -67.59 -16.53 8.39
N ALA A 587 -66.70 -15.61 8.78
CA ALA A 587 -66.82 -14.77 9.97
C ALA A 587 -67.28 -13.33 9.66
N GLU A 588 -67.61 -12.98 8.41
CA GLU A 588 -67.94 -11.61 7.97
C GLU A 588 -69.16 -10.98 8.68
N GLY A 589 -70.02 -11.79 9.32
CA GLY A 589 -71.20 -11.33 10.08
C GLY A 589 -70.99 -11.00 11.57
N LYS A 590 -69.82 -11.28 12.16
CA LYS A 590 -69.51 -10.92 13.57
C LYS A 590 -68.76 -9.58 13.64
N SER A 591 -69.05 -8.71 14.61
CA SER A 591 -68.35 -7.41 14.76
C SER A 591 -66.86 -7.60 15.10
N GLY A 592 -65.91 -6.88 14.47
CA GLY A 592 -64.47 -6.95 14.82
C GLY A 592 -63.52 -6.48 13.71
N SER A 593 -62.42 -5.82 14.09
CA SER A 593 -61.46 -5.18 13.16
C SER A 593 -60.43 -6.14 12.53
N GLY A 594 -60.32 -7.38 13.02
CA GLY A 594 -59.29 -8.33 12.56
C GLY A 594 -57.88 -7.98 13.03
N LEU A 595 -57.74 -7.16 14.08
CA LEU A 595 -56.45 -6.72 14.61
C LEU A 595 -56.08 -7.37 15.95
N GLY A 596 -57.04 -7.92 16.70
CA GLY A 596 -56.79 -8.46 18.05
C GLY A 596 -55.64 -9.48 18.11
N LEU A 597 -55.66 -10.49 17.24
CA LEU A 597 -54.60 -11.52 17.22
C LEU A 597 -53.27 -11.00 16.65
N TYR A 598 -53.29 -10.08 15.69
CA TYR A 598 -52.08 -9.38 15.23
C TYR A 598 -51.42 -8.58 16.36
N LEU A 599 -52.21 -7.87 17.18
CA LEU A 599 -51.71 -7.15 18.35
C LEU A 599 -51.22 -8.12 19.43
N THR A 600 -51.93 -9.22 19.68
CA THR A 600 -51.48 -10.27 20.60
C THR A 600 -50.11 -10.82 20.20
N ALA A 601 -49.89 -11.10 18.92
CA ALA A 601 -48.60 -11.58 18.43
C ALA A 601 -47.49 -10.53 18.61
N GLY A 602 -47.72 -9.28 18.21
CA GLY A 602 -46.71 -8.24 18.37
C GLY A 602 -46.44 -7.85 19.83
N ILE A 603 -47.43 -7.94 20.74
CA ILE A 603 -47.20 -7.76 22.18
C ILE A 603 -46.40 -8.94 22.74
N ALA A 604 -46.71 -10.18 22.35
CA ALA A 604 -45.93 -11.34 22.75
C ALA A 604 -44.46 -11.19 22.33
N GLU A 605 -44.20 -10.80 21.07
CA GLU A 605 -42.85 -10.51 20.57
C GLU A 605 -42.17 -9.37 21.34
N LEU A 606 -42.89 -8.29 21.67
CA LEU A 606 -42.38 -7.18 22.48
C LEU A 606 -41.95 -7.63 23.88
N LEU A 607 -42.63 -8.61 24.45
CA LEU A 607 -42.30 -9.22 25.75
C LEU A 607 -41.21 -10.31 25.64
N GLY A 608 -40.73 -10.63 24.43
CA GLY A 608 -39.79 -11.73 24.18
C GLY A 608 -40.44 -13.12 24.16
N GLY A 609 -41.77 -13.18 24.17
CA GLY A 609 -42.56 -14.40 24.08
C GLY A 609 -43.04 -14.70 22.67
N VAL A 610 -43.86 -15.75 22.53
CA VAL A 610 -44.43 -16.20 21.26
C VAL A 610 -45.87 -16.61 21.45
N VAL A 611 -46.73 -16.29 20.49
CA VAL A 611 -48.09 -16.84 20.41
C VAL A 611 -48.20 -17.81 19.23
N SER A 612 -48.90 -18.92 19.41
CA SER A 612 -49.18 -19.90 18.36
C SER A 612 -50.64 -20.32 18.34
N CYS A 613 -51.12 -20.73 17.17
CA CYS A 613 -52.46 -21.27 16.97
C CYS A 613 -52.33 -22.69 16.40
N ARG A 614 -53.05 -23.65 16.98
CA ARG A 614 -53.16 -25.01 16.44
C ARG A 614 -54.59 -25.51 16.53
N THR A 615 -54.94 -26.44 15.65
CA THR A 615 -56.23 -27.13 15.71
C THR A 615 -55.99 -28.53 16.26
N VAL A 616 -56.69 -28.89 17.32
CA VAL A 616 -56.62 -30.21 17.96
C VAL A 616 -58.02 -30.80 17.94
N GLU A 617 -58.21 -31.86 17.16
CA GLU A 617 -59.50 -32.52 16.95
C GLU A 617 -60.61 -31.56 16.49
N SER A 618 -61.57 -31.25 17.38
CA SER A 618 -62.70 -30.34 17.14
C SER A 618 -62.55 -28.99 17.85
N CYS A 619 -61.35 -28.68 18.36
CA CYS A 619 -61.02 -27.48 19.10
C CYS A 619 -59.90 -26.66 18.42
N VAL A 620 -59.91 -25.36 18.68
CA VAL A 620 -58.83 -24.43 18.35
C VAL A 620 -58.11 -24.07 19.65
N GLU A 621 -56.79 -24.14 19.64
CA GLU A 621 -55.93 -23.78 20.76
C GLU A 621 -55.04 -22.60 20.40
N PHE A 622 -55.09 -21.56 21.24
CA PHE A 622 -54.13 -20.47 21.22
C PHE A 622 -53.20 -20.59 22.42
N GLU A 623 -51.90 -20.62 22.17
CA GLU A 623 -50.88 -20.73 23.20
C GLU A 623 -50.02 -19.47 23.22
N LEU A 624 -49.94 -18.80 24.37
CA LEU A 624 -48.95 -17.76 24.67
C LEU A 624 -47.85 -18.35 25.53
N TRP A 625 -46.61 -18.27 25.07
CA TRP A 625 -45.41 -18.62 25.83
C TRP A 625 -44.59 -17.37 26.14
N ILE A 626 -44.20 -17.17 27.40
CA ILE A 626 -43.38 -16.04 27.87
C ILE A 626 -42.15 -16.61 28.60
N PRO A 627 -40.92 -16.19 28.24
CA PRO A 627 -39.72 -16.59 28.98
C PRO A 627 -39.71 -16.05 30.41
N ASP A 628 -39.10 -16.79 31.34
CA ASP A 628 -38.97 -16.41 32.76
C ASP A 628 -38.33 -15.02 33.02
#